data_AF-A0A2W2K4A2-F1
#
_entry.id   AF-A0A2W2K4A2-F1
#
_cell.length_a   1.000
_cell.length_b   1.000
_cell.length_c   1.000
_cell.angle_alpha   90.00
_cell.angle_beta   90.00
_cell.angle_gamma   90.00
#
_symmetry.space_group_name_H-M   'P 1'
#
loop_
_entity.id
_entity.type
_entity.pdbx_description
1 polymer ?
#
loop_
_entity_poly.entity_id
_entity_poly.type
_entity_poly.pdbx_seq_one_letter_code
_entity_poly.pdbx_strand_id
1 'polypeptide(L)'
;VQHPATATLRWSSDRGWVDRPGVAAEPPEAASMPTLAQLTTAEQRWADREEDITTVGGDPYEVGQVFARRWVERLGDQAHLQKLSSMYPRIPHRIDGELLRYAARFGLLAHKDDQIDEHDRYAIRAGFWREIDVRTSAEHAPAGD
;
A
#
# COMPACT_ATOMS: atom_id res chain seq x y z
N VAL A 1 -37.01 -10.87 2.92
CA VAL A 1 -36.18 -9.72 3.36
C VAL A 1 -34.99 -9.68 2.41
N GLN A 2 -34.91 -8.64 1.56
CA GLN A 2 -33.81 -8.49 0.60
C GLN A 2 -32.53 -8.14 1.36
N HIS A 3 -31.46 -8.89 1.13
CA HIS A 3 -30.14 -8.57 1.67
C HIS A 3 -29.65 -7.28 1.01
N PRO A 4 -29.05 -6.33 1.75
CA PRO A 4 -28.52 -5.12 1.15
C PRO A 4 -27.42 -5.51 0.17
N ALA A 5 -27.49 -4.96 -1.04
CA ALA A 5 -26.44 -5.08 -2.03
C ALA A 5 -25.14 -4.60 -1.38
N THR A 6 -24.21 -5.52 -1.19
CA THR A 6 -22.90 -5.24 -0.62
C THR A 6 -22.25 -4.23 -1.56
N ALA A 7 -22.11 -2.98 -1.10
CA ALA A 7 -21.19 -2.02 -1.69
C ALA A 7 -19.81 -2.66 -1.58
N THR A 8 -19.46 -3.46 -2.58
CA THR A 8 -18.22 -4.22 -2.60
C THR A 8 -17.20 -3.17 -2.95
N LEU A 9 -16.64 -2.49 -1.93
CA LEU A 9 -15.52 -1.58 -2.16
C LEU A 9 -14.50 -2.38 -2.97
N ARG A 10 -14.31 -1.97 -4.23
CA ARG A 10 -13.27 -2.53 -5.09
C ARG A 10 -11.95 -1.94 -4.64
N TRP A 11 -11.48 -2.39 -3.47
CA TRP A 11 -10.13 -2.14 -2.98
C TRP A 11 -9.08 -2.80 -3.89
N SER A 12 -9.52 -3.71 -4.76
CA SER A 12 -8.75 -4.30 -5.83
C SER A 12 -8.70 -3.34 -7.02
N SER A 13 -7.51 -2.89 -7.37
CA SER A 13 -7.29 -1.98 -8.49
C SER A 13 -7.63 -2.63 -9.84
N ASP A 14 -8.50 -2.00 -10.64
CA ASP A 14 -8.73 -2.36 -12.05
C ASP A 14 -7.49 -2.11 -12.96
N ARG A 15 -6.36 -1.68 -12.38
CA ARG A 15 -5.04 -1.56 -13.04
C ARG A 15 -3.88 -2.21 -12.28
N GLY A 16 -4.11 -2.74 -11.07
CA GLY A 16 -3.11 -3.44 -10.28
C GLY A 16 -3.29 -4.94 -10.47
N TRP A 17 -2.44 -5.54 -11.29
CA TRP A 17 -2.52 -6.97 -11.70
C TRP A 17 -3.96 -7.42 -11.97
N VAL A 18 -4.55 -6.91 -13.05
CA VAL A 18 -5.81 -7.45 -13.55
C VAL A 18 -5.52 -8.67 -14.40
N ASP A 19 -6.27 -9.73 -14.17
CA ASP A 19 -6.37 -10.87 -15.07
C ASP A 19 -7.13 -10.44 -16.34
N ARG A 20 -6.46 -9.66 -17.18
CA ARG A 20 -6.93 -9.24 -18.49
C ARG A 20 -6.23 -10.15 -19.51
N PRO A 21 -6.92 -10.68 -20.53
CA PRO A 21 -6.26 -11.45 -21.58
C PRO A 21 -5.07 -10.66 -22.15
N GLY A 22 -3.86 -11.19 -22.00
CA GLY A 22 -2.60 -10.56 -22.43
C GLY A 22 -1.83 -9.79 -21.35
N VAL A 23 -2.35 -9.66 -20.12
CA VAL A 23 -1.58 -9.20 -18.95
C VAL A 23 -1.04 -10.45 -18.25
N ALA A 24 0.26 -10.50 -17.98
CA ALA A 24 0.86 -11.60 -17.22
C ALA A 24 0.07 -11.82 -15.91
N ALA A 25 0.05 -13.07 -15.42
CA ALA A 25 -0.48 -13.41 -14.10
C ALA A 25 0.54 -13.13 -12.99
N GLU A 26 0.07 -12.68 -11.82
CA GLU A 26 0.94 -12.22 -10.71
C GLU A 26 1.93 -13.34 -10.36
N PRO A 27 3.25 -13.07 -10.32
CA PRO A 27 4.22 -14.11 -10.00
C PRO A 27 3.91 -14.62 -8.59
N PRO A 28 3.99 -15.94 -8.36
CA PRO A 28 3.66 -16.53 -7.06
C PRO A 28 4.49 -15.92 -5.93
N GLU A 29 5.69 -15.44 -6.26
CA GLU A 29 6.55 -14.72 -5.35
C GLU A 29 5.99 -13.37 -4.87
N ALA A 30 5.29 -12.62 -5.74
CA ALA A 30 4.64 -11.36 -5.38
C ALA A 30 3.40 -11.61 -4.53
N ALA A 31 2.63 -12.66 -4.87
CA ALA A 31 1.47 -13.08 -4.10
C ALA A 31 1.83 -13.58 -2.68
N SER A 32 3.09 -14.00 -2.48
CA SER A 32 3.62 -14.51 -1.21
C SER A 32 4.15 -13.43 -0.27
N MET A 33 4.22 -12.16 -0.71
CA MET A 33 4.70 -11.07 0.13
C MET A 33 3.75 -10.80 1.31
N PRO A 34 4.28 -10.61 2.54
CA PRO A 34 3.44 -10.37 3.71
C PRO A 34 2.81 -8.98 3.67
N THR A 35 1.55 -8.88 4.04
CA THR A 35 0.82 -7.60 4.20
C THR A 35 1.21 -6.92 5.51
N LEU A 36 1.08 -5.58 5.61
CA LEU A 36 1.32 -4.84 6.86
C LEU A 36 0.51 -5.43 8.02
N ALA A 37 -0.77 -5.76 7.81
CA ALA A 37 -1.62 -6.36 8.82
C ALA A 37 -1.13 -7.72 9.34
N GLN A 38 -0.37 -8.47 8.54
CA GLN A 38 0.25 -9.74 8.96
C GLN A 38 1.52 -9.51 9.78
N LEU A 39 2.23 -8.41 9.51
CA LEU A 39 3.46 -8.03 10.20
C LEU A 39 3.21 -7.24 11.49
N THR A 40 2.03 -6.65 11.65
CA THR A 40 1.70 -5.76 12.78
C THR A 40 0.91 -6.47 13.88
N THR A 41 1.38 -6.38 15.13
CA THR A 41 0.65 -6.86 16.31
C THR A 41 -0.60 -6.01 16.61
N ALA A 42 -1.49 -6.49 17.47
CA ALA A 42 -2.68 -5.72 17.86
C ALA A 42 -2.32 -4.40 18.57
N GLU A 43 -1.32 -4.42 19.44
CA GLU A 43 -0.82 -3.26 20.17
C GLU A 43 -0.20 -2.23 19.22
N GLN A 44 0.68 -2.67 18.31
CA GLN A 44 1.27 -1.79 17.30
C GLN A 44 0.21 -1.21 16.37
N ARG A 45 -0.80 -1.99 15.98
CA ARG A 45 -1.90 -1.51 15.13
C ARG A 45 -2.72 -0.41 15.81
N TRP A 46 -2.88 -0.50 17.14
CA TRP A 46 -3.53 0.54 17.92
C TRP A 46 -2.67 1.82 17.97
N ALA A 47 -1.38 1.68 18.28
CA ALA A 47 -0.44 2.81 18.30
C ALA A 47 -0.34 3.51 16.93
N ASP A 48 -0.20 2.75 15.85
CA ASP A 48 -0.20 3.23 14.46
C ASP A 48 -1.45 4.06 14.16
N ARG A 49 -2.62 3.61 14.62
CA ARG A 49 -3.89 4.31 14.39
C ARG A 49 -3.94 5.62 15.16
N GLU A 50 -3.42 5.66 16.39
CA GLU A 50 -3.37 6.89 17.18
C GLU A 50 -2.44 7.92 16.55
N GLU A 51 -1.28 7.48 16.05
CA GLU A 51 -0.38 8.31 15.24
C GLU A 51 -1.07 8.83 13.97
N ASP A 52 -1.75 7.93 13.24
CA ASP A 52 -2.48 8.29 12.01
C ASP A 52 -3.51 9.41 12.23
N ILE A 53 -4.21 9.40 13.37
CA ILE A 53 -5.22 10.40 13.70
C ILE A 53 -4.58 11.77 13.99
N THR A 54 -3.38 11.78 14.57
CA THR A 54 -2.79 12.99 15.15
C THR A 54 -1.71 13.65 14.29
N THR A 55 -1.09 12.90 13.37
CA THR A 55 0.10 13.37 12.65
C THR A 55 0.01 13.33 11.13
N VAL A 56 -0.94 12.59 10.54
CA VAL A 56 -1.04 12.47 9.08
C VAL A 56 -2.09 13.46 8.57
N GLY A 57 -1.69 14.37 7.67
CA GLY A 57 -2.52 15.49 7.22
C GLY A 57 -3.65 15.10 6.27
N GLY A 58 -3.76 13.82 5.92
CA GLY A 58 -4.74 13.30 4.98
C GLY A 58 -4.38 13.56 3.51
N ASP A 59 -3.15 14.01 3.21
CA ASP A 59 -2.66 14.08 1.83
C ASP A 59 -2.47 12.65 1.27
N PRO A 60 -3.02 12.32 0.08
CA PRO A 60 -2.95 10.96 -0.44
C PRO A 60 -1.52 10.47 -0.67
N TYR A 61 -0.62 11.36 -1.09
CA TYR A 61 0.78 11.01 -1.32
C TYR A 61 1.51 10.71 0.01
N GLU A 62 1.33 11.56 1.02
CA GLU A 62 1.86 11.35 2.37
C GLU A 62 1.36 10.02 2.98
N VAL A 63 0.06 9.74 2.85
CA VAL A 63 -0.54 8.48 3.30
C VAL A 63 0.15 7.26 2.67
N GLY A 64 0.49 7.35 1.37
CA GLY A 64 1.26 6.32 0.68
C GLY A 64 2.65 6.11 1.28
N GLN A 65 3.34 7.20 1.63
CA GLN A 65 4.66 7.14 2.27
C GLN A 65 4.61 6.53 3.68
N VAL A 66 3.64 6.94 4.51
CA VAL A 66 3.51 6.41 5.88
C VAL A 66 3.25 4.90 5.86
N PHE A 67 2.37 4.43 4.97
CA PHE A 67 2.13 3.00 4.80
C PHE A 67 3.41 2.25 4.41
N ALA A 68 4.10 2.72 3.36
CA ALA A 68 5.33 2.10 2.87
C ALA A 68 6.40 2.04 3.96
N ARG A 69 6.62 3.15 4.67
CA ARG A 69 7.56 3.27 5.79
C ARG A 69 7.31 2.18 6.83
N ARG A 70 6.07 2.11 7.32
CA ARG A 70 5.67 1.15 8.36
C ARG A 70 5.77 -0.30 7.92
N TRP A 71 5.47 -0.55 6.64
CA TRP A 71 5.57 -1.87 6.06
C TRP A 71 7.03 -2.32 5.97
N VAL A 72 7.92 -1.48 5.44
CA VAL A 72 9.37 -1.76 5.37
C VAL A 72 9.97 -1.98 6.76
N GLU A 73 9.65 -1.10 7.71
CA GLU A 73 10.15 -1.19 9.10
C GLU A 73 9.77 -2.52 9.77
N ARG A 74 8.59 -3.05 9.48
CA ARG A 74 8.11 -4.32 10.05
C ARG A 74 8.53 -5.54 9.26
N LEU A 75 8.80 -5.38 7.97
CA LEU A 75 9.25 -6.47 7.11
C LEU A 75 10.60 -7.00 7.59
N GLY A 76 11.52 -6.09 7.97
CA GLY A 76 12.84 -6.41 8.53
C GLY A 76 13.79 -7.17 7.60
N ASP A 77 13.29 -7.68 6.47
CA ASP A 77 14.01 -8.48 5.49
C ASP A 77 14.17 -7.72 4.15
N GLN A 78 15.43 -7.46 3.83
CA GLN A 78 15.86 -6.71 2.66
C GLN A 78 15.65 -7.47 1.35
N ALA A 79 15.62 -8.81 1.37
CA ALA A 79 15.39 -9.60 0.17
C ALA A 79 14.00 -9.33 -0.43
N HIS A 80 12.99 -9.16 0.43
CA HIS A 80 11.65 -8.80 0.00
C HIS A 80 11.56 -7.37 -0.58
N LEU A 81 12.34 -6.42 -0.04
CA LEU A 81 12.36 -5.04 -0.53
C LEU A 81 13.01 -4.92 -1.92
N GLN A 82 14.14 -5.59 -2.14
CA GLN A 82 14.79 -5.62 -3.46
C GLN A 82 13.91 -6.28 -4.51
N LYS A 83 13.23 -7.37 -4.11
CA LYS A 83 12.27 -8.05 -4.96
C LYS A 83 11.10 -7.16 -5.33
N LEU A 84 10.53 -6.43 -4.36
CA LEU A 84 9.46 -5.48 -4.62
C LEU A 84 9.91 -4.40 -5.62
N SER A 85 11.11 -3.87 -5.44
CA SER A 85 11.66 -2.82 -6.31
C SER A 85 11.76 -3.25 -7.77
N SER A 86 12.05 -4.52 -8.04
CA SER A 86 12.06 -5.09 -9.40
C SER A 86 10.69 -5.13 -10.08
N MET A 87 9.59 -4.96 -9.33
CA MET A 87 8.22 -4.98 -9.84
C MET A 87 7.69 -3.59 -10.22
N TYR A 88 8.46 -2.52 -9.95
CA TYR A 88 8.09 -1.16 -10.31
C TYR A 88 7.70 -1.07 -11.81
N PRO A 89 6.61 -0.37 -12.17
CA PRO A 89 5.76 0.48 -11.32
C PRO A 89 4.56 -0.25 -10.66
N ARG A 90 4.48 -1.58 -10.73
CA ARG A 90 3.33 -2.36 -10.24
C ARG A 90 3.49 -2.80 -8.80
N ILE A 91 2.51 -2.48 -7.96
CA ILE A 91 2.44 -2.96 -6.58
C ILE A 91 1.73 -4.33 -6.58
N PRO A 92 2.21 -5.33 -5.83
CA PRO A 92 1.52 -6.62 -5.66
C PRO A 92 0.08 -6.42 -5.18
N HIS A 93 -0.86 -7.22 -5.70
CA HIS A 93 -2.30 -6.99 -5.54
C HIS A 93 -2.73 -6.92 -4.07
N ARG A 94 -2.19 -7.81 -3.23
CA ARG A 94 -2.50 -7.86 -1.80
C ARG A 94 -2.04 -6.61 -1.06
N ILE A 95 -0.86 -6.10 -1.42
CA ILE A 95 -0.26 -4.92 -0.82
C ILE A 95 -0.99 -3.66 -1.30
N ASP A 96 -1.24 -3.53 -2.60
CA ASP A 96 -1.99 -2.41 -3.19
C ASP A 96 -3.41 -2.31 -2.60
N GLY A 97 -4.11 -3.44 -2.47
CA GLY A 97 -5.44 -3.45 -1.86
C GLY A 97 -5.43 -3.09 -0.38
N GLU A 98 -4.38 -3.45 0.35
CA GLU A 98 -4.21 -3.04 1.74
C GLU A 98 -3.86 -1.55 1.87
N LEU A 99 -2.97 -1.06 1.00
CA LEU A 99 -2.60 0.35 0.90
C LEU A 99 -3.83 1.24 0.68
N LEU A 100 -4.71 0.87 -0.26
CA LEU A 100 -5.95 1.61 -0.51
C LEU A 100 -6.95 1.52 0.66
N ARG A 101 -7.05 0.36 1.34
CA ARG A 101 -7.85 0.24 2.57
C ARG A 101 -7.30 1.10 3.71
N TYR A 102 -5.99 1.17 3.83
CA TYR A 102 -5.32 2.01 4.82
C TYR A 102 -5.62 3.49 4.54
N ALA A 103 -5.52 3.92 3.28
CA ALA A 103 -5.77 5.27 2.83
C ALA A 103 -7.23 5.73 3.03
N ALA A 104 -8.20 4.83 2.84
CA ALA A 104 -9.62 5.12 3.07
C ALA A 104 -9.93 5.59 4.50
N ARG A 105 -9.08 5.26 5.49
CA ARG A 105 -9.26 5.67 6.90
C ARG A 105 -9.03 7.16 7.13
N PHE A 106 -8.38 7.85 6.18
CA PHE A 106 -8.05 9.28 6.27
C PHE A 106 -9.11 10.18 5.63
N GLY A 107 -10.30 9.64 5.30
CA GLY A 107 -11.37 10.43 4.68
C GLY A 107 -11.18 10.67 3.17
N LEU A 108 -10.23 10.00 2.54
CA LEU A 108 -9.93 10.06 1.10
C LEU A 108 -10.99 9.38 0.21
N LEU A 109 -12.19 9.18 0.72
CA LEU A 109 -13.29 8.57 -0.03
C LEU A 109 -14.06 9.68 -0.76
N ALA A 110 -14.13 9.59 -2.08
CA ALA A 110 -15.01 10.43 -2.86
C ALA A 110 -16.48 10.11 -2.50
N HIS A 111 -17.26 11.16 -2.25
CA HIS A 111 -18.63 11.12 -1.75
C HIS A 111 -19.64 10.30 -2.56
N LYS A 112 -19.26 9.76 -3.73
CA LYS A 112 -20.21 9.10 -4.64
C LYS A 112 -20.37 7.60 -4.42
N ASP A 113 -19.37 6.86 -3.94
CA ASP A 113 -19.47 5.38 -3.84
C ASP A 113 -18.52 4.78 -2.78
N ASP A 114 -18.11 5.59 -1.78
CA ASP A 114 -17.03 5.24 -0.85
C ASP A 114 -15.76 4.77 -1.60
N GLN A 115 -15.46 5.42 -2.72
CA GLN A 115 -14.29 5.11 -3.55
C GLN A 115 -13.27 6.22 -3.43
N ILE A 116 -12.00 5.88 -3.22
CA ILE A 116 -10.89 6.82 -3.47
C ILE A 116 -10.92 7.17 -4.95
N ASP A 117 -10.90 8.46 -5.29
CA ASP A 117 -10.89 8.88 -6.69
C ASP A 117 -9.60 8.48 -7.39
N GLU A 118 -9.62 8.51 -8.71
CA GLU A 118 -8.50 8.01 -9.51
C GLU A 118 -7.22 8.85 -9.35
N HIS A 119 -7.32 10.16 -9.11
CA HIS A 119 -6.17 11.02 -8.88
C HIS A 119 -5.49 10.68 -7.56
N ASP A 120 -6.28 10.54 -6.49
CA ASP A 120 -5.80 10.15 -5.17
C ASP A 120 -5.17 8.75 -5.19
N ARG A 121 -5.76 7.80 -5.92
CA ARG A 121 -5.14 6.47 -6.14
C ARG A 121 -3.76 6.58 -6.77
N TYR A 122 -3.54 7.50 -7.71
CA TYR A 122 -2.20 7.73 -8.27
C TYR A 122 -1.26 8.34 -7.26
N ALA A 123 -1.70 9.37 -6.54
CA ALA A 123 -0.90 10.04 -5.52
C ALA A 123 -0.46 9.06 -4.41
N ILE A 124 -1.37 8.21 -3.91
CA ILE A 124 -1.07 7.18 -2.91
C ILE A 124 -0.01 6.20 -3.41
N ARG A 125 -0.16 5.67 -4.63
CA ARG A 125 0.83 4.74 -5.19
C ARG A 125 2.17 5.42 -5.48
N ALA A 126 2.16 6.69 -5.87
CA ALA A 126 3.37 7.47 -6.08
C ALA A 126 4.11 7.70 -4.75
N GLY A 127 3.40 8.05 -3.68
CA GLY A 127 3.96 8.19 -2.33
C GLY A 127 4.55 6.88 -1.82
N PHE A 128 3.84 5.77 -2.01
CA PHE A 128 4.35 4.44 -1.70
C PHE A 128 5.70 4.18 -2.37
N TRP A 129 5.77 4.34 -3.70
CA TRP A 129 7.02 4.09 -4.42
C TRP A 129 8.13 5.06 -4.07
N ARG A 130 7.81 6.32 -3.76
CA ARG A 130 8.83 7.28 -3.32
C ARG A 130 9.51 6.84 -2.04
N GLU A 131 8.75 6.35 -1.06
CA GLU A 131 9.33 5.89 0.20
C GLU A 131 10.19 4.63 -0.02
N ILE A 132 9.74 3.68 -0.86
CA ILE A 132 10.54 2.51 -1.23
C ILE A 132 11.86 2.92 -1.90
N ASP A 133 11.81 3.88 -2.83
CA ASP A 133 12.99 4.43 -3.50
C ASP A 133 13.96 5.11 -2.53
N VAL A 134 13.46 5.90 -1.57
CA VAL A 134 14.28 6.54 -0.53
C VAL A 134 14.97 5.49 0.35
N ARG A 135 14.25 4.45 0.80
CA ARG A 135 14.80 3.38 1.65
C ARG A 135 15.84 2.55 0.92
N THR A 136 15.55 2.15 -0.31
CA THR A 136 16.50 1.40 -1.15
C THR A 136 17.71 2.23 -1.57
N SER A 137 17.55 3.53 -1.83
CA SER A 137 18.67 4.42 -2.17
C SER A 137 19.54 4.75 -0.96
N ALA A 138 18.95 4.98 0.22
CA ALA A 138 19.69 5.22 1.46
C ALA A 138 20.58 4.02 1.84
N GLU A 139 20.18 2.81 1.49
CA GLU A 139 20.97 1.60 1.73
C GLU A 139 22.00 1.30 0.63
N HIS A 140 21.82 1.83 -0.60
CA HIS A 140 22.85 1.79 -1.65
C HIS A 140 23.97 2.81 -1.44
N ALA A 141 23.80 3.80 -0.55
CA ALA A 141 24.92 4.59 -0.07
C ALA A 141 25.75 3.68 0.85
N PRO A 142 26.98 3.26 0.47
CA PRO A 142 27.81 2.50 1.37
C PRO A 142 28.04 3.37 2.60
N ALA A 143 27.99 2.76 3.79
CA ALA A 143 28.63 3.31 4.97
C ALA A 143 30.10 3.56 4.58
N GLY A 144 30.39 4.80 4.17
CA GLY A 144 31.70 5.24 3.74
C GLY A 144 32.59 5.37 4.96
N ASP A 145 33.62 4.52 4.98
CA ASP A 145 34.89 4.57 5.74
C ASP A 145 34.87 5.10 7.18
#